data_AF-A0A494XBR3-F1
#
_entry.id   AF-A0A494XBR3-F1
#
_cell.length_a   1.000
_cell.length_b   1.000
_cell.length_c   1.000
_cell.angle_alpha   90.00
_cell.angle_beta   90.00
_cell.angle_gamma   90.00
#
_symmetry.space_group_name_H-M   'P 1'
#
loop_
_entity.id
_entity.type
_entity.pdbx_description
1 polymer ?
#
loop_
_entity_poly.entity_id
_entity_poly.type
_entity_poly.pdbx_seq_one_letter_code
_entity_poly.pdbx_strand_id
1 'polypeptide(L)'
;MAIDLFQMFEKFQDEFLKFDRVTYKLSSRPDLHAFILLNTIQPSEDEMIADAAENYIWLDIDCRALAKVITEAQVIELVRCGVFYDKDDGRLSMIA
;
A
#
# COMPACT_ATOMS: atom_id res chain seq x y z
N MET A 1 11.56 -1.49 16.14
CA MET A 1 12.24 -2.40 15.19
C MET A 1 11.52 -2.23 13.88
N ALA A 2 12.21 -1.88 12.79
CA ALA A 2 11.54 -1.72 11.50
C ALA A 2 11.22 -3.10 10.90
N ILE A 3 10.07 -3.23 10.26
CA ILE A 3 9.71 -4.46 9.54
C ILE A 3 10.34 -4.45 8.14
N ASP A 4 10.60 -5.64 7.59
CA ASP A 4 10.92 -5.80 6.17
C ASP A 4 9.61 -5.74 5.36
N LEU A 5 9.39 -4.63 4.65
CA LEU A 5 8.16 -4.43 3.88
C LEU A 5 8.02 -5.45 2.76
N PHE A 6 9.11 -5.80 2.07
CA PHE A 6 9.04 -6.79 0.98
C PHE A 6 8.56 -8.13 1.53
N GLN A 7 9.17 -8.63 2.61
CA GLN A 7 8.74 -9.89 3.24
C GLN A 7 7.30 -9.81 3.77
N MET A 8 6.89 -8.66 4.31
CA MET A 8 5.54 -8.50 4.85
C MET A 8 4.47 -8.49 3.74
N PHE A 9 4.68 -7.79 2.64
CA PHE A 9 3.77 -7.81 1.50
C PHE A 9 3.74 -9.19 0.84
N GLU A 10 4.90 -9.83 0.65
CA GLU A 10 5.00 -11.20 0.11
C GLU A 10 4.24 -12.23 0.95
N LYS A 11 4.32 -12.12 2.29
CA LYS A 11 3.59 -12.99 3.22
C LYS A 11 2.07 -13.00 2.96
N PHE A 12 1.50 -11.93 2.42
CA PHE A 12 0.06 -11.78 2.20
C PHE A 12 -0.37 -11.81 0.74
N GLN A 13 0.47 -12.25 -0.20
CA GLN A 13 0.13 -12.30 -1.62
C GLN A 13 -1.19 -13.06 -1.90
N ASP A 14 -1.53 -14.07 -1.10
CA ASP A 14 -2.81 -14.77 -1.21
C ASP A 14 -4.04 -13.88 -0.94
N GLU A 15 -3.87 -12.70 -0.36
CA GLU A 15 -4.94 -11.71 -0.12
C GLU A 15 -5.02 -10.63 -1.21
N PHE A 16 -4.16 -10.68 -2.23
CA PHE A 16 -4.06 -9.66 -3.28
C PHE A 16 -5.38 -9.49 -4.04
N LEU A 17 -5.80 -8.23 -4.22
CA LEU A 17 -7.06 -7.82 -4.88
C LEU A 17 -8.36 -8.38 -4.25
N LYS A 18 -8.33 -8.82 -2.99
CA LYS A 18 -9.53 -9.27 -2.25
C LYS A 18 -10.18 -8.16 -1.41
N PHE A 19 -10.48 -7.03 -2.05
CA PHE A 19 -11.03 -5.84 -1.38
C PHE A 19 -12.40 -6.07 -0.72
N ASP A 20 -13.15 -7.09 -1.16
CA ASP A 20 -14.38 -7.54 -0.51
C ASP A 20 -14.16 -7.97 0.95
N ARG A 21 -12.95 -8.40 1.31
CA ARG A 21 -12.56 -8.84 2.66
C ARG A 21 -12.15 -7.71 3.60
N VAL A 22 -12.02 -6.47 3.12
CA VAL A 22 -11.76 -5.31 3.98
C VAL A 22 -13.02 -4.98 4.79
N THR A 23 -12.93 -5.12 6.12
CA THR A 23 -14.09 -4.97 7.02
C THR A 23 -14.46 -3.51 7.25
N TYR A 24 -13.48 -2.63 7.48
CA TYR A 24 -13.69 -1.22 7.77
C TYR A 24 -13.24 -0.36 6.60
N LYS A 25 -14.12 -0.24 5.60
CA LYS A 25 -13.83 0.50 4.37
C LYS A 25 -13.86 2.01 4.59
N LEU A 26 -12.68 2.63 4.49
CA LEU A 26 -12.52 4.09 4.39
C LEU A 26 -13.12 4.70 3.09
N SER A 27 -13.33 3.87 2.08
CA SER A 27 -13.98 4.24 0.82
C SER A 27 -14.61 3.00 0.16
N SER A 28 -15.60 3.20 -0.70
CA SER A 28 -16.17 2.13 -1.53
C SER A 28 -15.25 1.69 -2.67
N ARG A 29 -14.24 2.50 -3.02
CA ARG A 29 -13.25 2.18 -4.05
C ARG A 29 -11.90 1.76 -3.41
N PRO A 30 -11.26 0.68 -3.90
CA PRO A 30 -10.04 0.13 -3.30
C PRO A 30 -8.84 1.08 -3.36
N ASP A 31 -8.66 1.77 -4.48
CA ASP A 31 -7.66 2.83 -4.69
C ASP A 31 -7.79 3.94 -3.66
N LEU A 32 -8.99 4.51 -3.52
CA LEU A 32 -9.24 5.56 -2.54
C LEU A 32 -9.07 5.05 -1.11
N HIS A 33 -9.44 3.81 -0.81
CA HIS A 33 -9.20 3.23 0.51
C HIS A 33 -7.70 3.15 0.82
N ALA A 34 -6.89 2.63 -0.11
CA ALA A 34 -5.44 2.56 0.04
C ALA A 34 -4.83 3.95 0.25
N PHE A 35 -5.24 4.95 -0.54
CA PHE A 35 -4.71 6.31 -0.43
C PHE A 35 -5.06 6.96 0.91
N ILE A 36 -6.31 6.82 1.38
CA ILE A 36 -6.72 7.36 2.68
C ILE A 36 -5.96 6.66 3.81
N LEU A 37 -5.80 5.33 3.74
CA LEU A 37 -5.06 4.57 4.74
C LEU A 37 -3.59 5.01 4.81
N LEU A 38 -2.91 5.09 3.66
CA LEU A 38 -1.52 5.53 3.57
C LEU A 38 -1.35 6.97 4.09
N ASN A 39 -2.20 7.89 3.67
CA ASN A 39 -2.17 9.27 4.16
C ASN A 39 -2.47 9.39 5.67
N THR A 40 -3.24 8.46 6.23
CA THR A 40 -3.49 8.41 7.69
C THR A 40 -2.23 7.96 8.46
N ILE A 41 -1.44 7.04 7.89
CA ILE A 41 -0.23 6.49 8.53
C ILE A 41 0.95 7.44 8.35
N GLN A 42 1.10 7.99 7.15
CA GLN A 42 2.18 8.89 6.75
C GLN A 42 1.59 10.10 6.01
N PRO A 43 1.10 11.12 6.74
CA PRO A 43 0.51 12.30 6.13
C PRO A 43 1.52 13.09 5.29
N SER A 44 1.08 13.58 4.13
CA SER A 44 1.80 14.54 3.30
C SER A 44 0.83 15.51 2.61
N GLU A 45 1.35 16.65 2.17
CA GLU A 45 0.64 17.59 1.29
C GLU A 45 1.01 17.36 -0.19
N ASP A 46 2.00 16.49 -0.47
CA ASP A 46 2.43 16.11 -1.81
C ASP A 46 1.42 15.15 -2.48
N GLU A 47 1.50 15.00 -3.81
CA GLU A 47 0.63 14.07 -4.52
C GLU A 47 0.94 12.59 -4.19
N MET A 48 -0.09 11.77 -3.98
CA MET A 48 0.06 10.34 -3.68
C MET A 48 0.70 9.53 -4.82
N ILE A 49 0.55 9.97 -6.07
CA ILE A 49 1.04 9.26 -7.26
C ILE A 49 2.35 9.91 -7.70
N ALA A 50 3.45 9.18 -7.57
CA ALA A 50 4.79 9.64 -7.95
C ALA A 50 5.08 9.45 -9.44
N ASP A 51 4.59 8.34 -10.02
CA ASP A 51 4.81 7.98 -11.43
C ASP A 51 3.74 6.97 -11.89
N ALA A 52 3.61 6.75 -13.21
CA ALA A 52 2.65 5.84 -13.80
C ALA A 52 3.22 5.10 -15.02
N ALA A 53 2.93 3.81 -15.11
CA ALA A 53 3.17 2.95 -16.27
C ALA A 53 1.85 2.36 -16.78
N GLU A 54 1.92 1.49 -17.79
CA GLU A 54 0.72 1.00 -18.50
C GLU A 54 -0.36 0.39 -17.60
N ASN A 55 0.03 -0.37 -16.55
CA ASN A 55 -0.91 -1.11 -15.70
C ASN A 55 -0.71 -0.87 -14.20
N TYR A 56 0.16 0.06 -13.83
CA TYR A 56 0.46 0.33 -12.42
C TYR A 56 0.99 1.74 -12.21
N ILE A 57 0.84 2.20 -10.99
CA ILE A 57 1.33 3.49 -10.49
C ILE A 57 2.32 3.24 -9.37
N TRP A 58 3.32 4.12 -9.23
CA TRP A 58 4.18 4.17 -8.06
C TRP A 58 3.67 5.24 -7.09
N LEU A 59 3.65 4.90 -5.80
CA LEU A 59 3.12 5.76 -4.74
C LEU A 59 4.25 6.56 -4.08
N ASP A 60 4.00 7.84 -3.81
CA ASP A 60 4.93 8.71 -3.08
C ASP A 60 4.87 8.44 -1.58
N ILE A 61 5.46 7.31 -1.16
CA ILE A 61 5.53 6.89 0.23
C ILE A 61 6.98 6.58 0.62
N ASP A 62 7.44 7.18 1.71
CA ASP A 62 8.71 6.82 2.34
C ASP A 62 8.60 5.44 3.00
N CYS A 63 8.89 4.40 2.24
CA CYS A 63 8.94 3.01 2.70
C CYS A 63 9.80 2.82 3.98
N ARG A 64 10.87 3.61 4.19
CA ARG A 64 11.71 3.49 5.39
C ARG A 64 11.03 4.06 6.63
N ALA A 65 10.25 5.14 6.48
CA ALA A 65 9.44 5.68 7.55
C ALA A 65 8.23 4.77 7.83
N LEU A 66 7.53 4.34 6.77
CA LEU A 66 6.40 3.44 6.84
C LEU A 66 6.73 2.14 7.57
N ALA A 67 7.87 1.51 7.27
CA ALA A 67 8.37 0.28 7.89
C ALA A 67 8.50 0.35 9.42
N LYS A 68 8.51 1.55 10.02
CA LYS A 68 8.60 1.73 11.47
C LYS A 68 7.25 1.77 12.16
N VAL A 69 6.17 2.04 11.43
CA VAL A 69 4.86 2.39 11.99
C VAL A 69 3.72 1.52 11.46
N ILE A 70 3.83 0.98 10.24
CA ILE A 70 2.76 0.18 9.64
C ILE A 70 2.60 -1.16 10.37
N THR A 71 1.35 -1.57 10.53
CA THR A 71 0.99 -2.84 11.16
C THR A 71 0.71 -3.93 10.13
N GLU A 72 0.79 -5.19 10.55
CA GLU A 72 0.44 -6.34 9.71
C GLU A 72 -0.99 -6.25 9.15
N ALA A 73 -1.96 -5.84 9.96
CA ALA A 73 -3.35 -5.67 9.53
C ALA A 73 -3.49 -4.62 8.42
N GLN A 74 -2.76 -3.50 8.52
CA GLN A 74 -2.77 -2.45 7.50
C GLN A 74 -2.10 -2.93 6.21
N VAL A 75 -1.01 -3.71 6.28
CA VAL A 75 -0.40 -4.31 5.08
C VAL A 75 -1.39 -5.24 4.38
N ILE A 76 -2.12 -6.08 5.12
CA ILE A 76 -3.16 -6.95 4.54
C ILE A 76 -4.24 -6.11 3.82
N GLU A 77 -4.68 -5.00 4.42
CA GLU A 77 -5.65 -4.09 3.79
C GLU A 77 -5.10 -3.48 2.49
N LEU A 78 -3.86 -3.00 2.49
CA LEU A 78 -3.20 -2.47 1.29
C LEU A 78 -3.07 -3.52 0.18
N VAL A 79 -2.64 -4.74 0.52
CA VAL A 79 -2.55 -5.86 -0.42
C VAL A 79 -3.92 -6.18 -1.03
N ARG A 80 -4.98 -6.20 -0.22
CA ARG A 80 -6.36 -6.40 -0.70
C ARG A 80 -6.84 -5.29 -1.64
N CYS A 81 -6.28 -4.08 -1.52
CA CYS A 81 -6.53 -2.97 -2.44
C CYS A 81 -5.72 -3.06 -3.73
N GLY A 82 -4.78 -3.99 -3.86
CA GLY A 82 -3.90 -4.13 -5.02
C GLY A 82 -2.57 -3.39 -4.89
N VAL A 83 -2.20 -2.94 -3.68
CA VAL A 83 -0.88 -2.36 -3.41
C VAL A 83 0.13 -3.48 -3.17
N PHE A 84 1.32 -3.35 -3.73
CA PHE A 84 2.45 -4.26 -3.56
C PHE A 84 3.75 -3.49 -3.35
N TYR A 85 4.76 -4.17 -2.80
CA TYR A 85 6.10 -3.60 -2.70
C TYR A 85 6.90 -3.99 -3.94
N ASP A 86 7.28 -3.00 -4.74
CA ASP A 86 8.21 -3.19 -5.85
C ASP A 86 9.63 -3.25 -5.30
N LYS A 87 10.23 -4.44 -5.33
CA LYS A 87 11.58 -4.67 -4.82
C LYS A 87 12.67 -4.01 -5.67
N ASP A 88 12.42 -3.83 -6.96
CA ASP A 88 13.44 -3.37 -7.90
C ASP A 88 13.62 -1.85 -7.74
N ASP A 89 12.51 -1.13 -7.51
CA ASP A 89 12.52 0.31 -7.25
C ASP A 89 12.53 0.68 -5.76
N GLY A 90 12.22 -0.26 -4.87
CA GLY A 90 12.12 -0.04 -3.42
C GLY A 90 10.94 0.86 -3.03
N ARG A 91 9.85 0.80 -3.80
CA ARG A 91 8.67 1.67 -3.68
C ARG A 91 7.41 0.85 -3.47
N LEU A 92 6.36 1.48 -2.97
CA LEU A 92 5.02 0.91 -3.08
C LEU A 92 4.45 1.21 -4.45
N SER A 93 3.81 0.22 -5.04
CA SER A 93 3.15 0.31 -6.33
C SER A 93 1.73 -0.25 -6.23
N MET A 94 0.85 0.17 -7.13
CA MET A 94 -0.53 -0.28 -7.16
C MET A 94 -0.98 -0.56 -8.59
N ILE A 95 -1.75 -1.64 -8.79
CA ILE A 95 -2.39 -1.91 -10.09
C ILE A 95 -3.40 -0.79 -10.40
N ALA A 96 -3.30 -0.24 -11.61
CA ALA A 96 -4.15 0.83 -12.13
C ALA A 96 -5.13 0.31 -13.19
#